data_AF-A0A3M0FY54-F1
#
_entry.id   AF-A0A3M0FY54-F1
#
_cell.length_a   1.000
_cell.length_b   1.000
_cell.length_c   1.000
_cell.angle_alpha   90.00
_cell.angle_beta   90.00
_cell.angle_gamma   90.00
#
_symmetry.space_group_name_H-M   'P 1'
#
loop_
_entity.id
_entity.type
_entity.pdbx_description
1 polymer ?
#
loop_
_entity_poly.entity_id
_entity_poly.type
_entity_poly.pdbx_seq_one_letter_code
_entity_poly.pdbx_strand_id
1 'polypeptide(L)'
;MTARSLHEIIGGKASHHGLFRNRVRRDSRPKGSCEARLWRPVSKRQMGHAMIAAEGYDRQHKQPGKRNGPLGHVGLEVLRALYRIVCHRSGRLEPSIDYLMGKLRRSRDAIVRALKALKDHGFLDWVRRTERIPEAEGAGPRIRQISNAYRLCIPAFARVIVERIIGPAPMPADVVQHLEQHHTEQAEMVAQLPLREAVGVSVQNEALAAALARLADALEENERESA
;
A
#
# COMPACT_ATOMS: atom_id res chain seq x y z
N MET A 1 72.37 -13.79 3.39
CA MET A 1 71.44 -14.58 2.57
C MET A 1 70.56 -15.40 3.51
N THR A 2 69.37 -14.90 3.82
CA THR A 2 68.44 -15.57 4.75
C THR A 2 67.50 -16.49 3.95
N ALA A 3 67.62 -17.79 4.18
CA ALA A 3 66.80 -18.80 3.50
C ALA A 3 65.35 -18.73 3.99
N ARG A 4 64.40 -18.57 3.07
CA ARG A 4 62.97 -18.69 3.34
C ARG A 4 62.60 -20.15 3.58
N SER A 5 61.67 -20.40 4.50
CA SER A 5 61.27 -21.78 4.84
C SER A 5 60.52 -22.44 3.68
N LEU A 6 60.63 -23.76 3.52
CA LEU A 6 59.90 -24.55 2.51
C LEU A 6 58.38 -24.33 2.56
N HIS A 7 57.85 -23.99 3.74
CA HIS A 7 56.43 -23.68 3.94
C HIS A 7 56.00 -22.36 3.26
N GLU A 8 56.91 -21.38 3.14
CA GLU A 8 56.69 -20.11 2.43
C GLU A 8 56.71 -20.26 0.91
N ILE A 9 57.38 -21.31 0.39
CA ILE A 9 57.49 -21.58 -1.05
C ILE A 9 56.29 -22.39 -1.55
N ILE A 10 55.79 -23.32 -0.73
CA ILE A 10 54.65 -24.19 -1.07
C ILE A 10 53.31 -23.54 -0.69
N GLY A 11 53.28 -22.76 0.40
CA GLY A 11 52.14 -21.96 0.81
C GLY A 11 52.01 -20.70 -0.04
N GLY A 12 51.78 -20.86 -1.34
CA GLY A 12 51.30 -19.75 -2.17
C GLY A 12 50.20 -19.04 -1.40
N LYS A 13 50.31 -17.71 -1.26
CA LYS A 13 49.29 -16.88 -0.63
C LYS A 13 47.98 -17.11 -1.36
N ALA A 14 47.23 -18.12 -0.93
CA ALA A 14 45.85 -18.27 -1.25
C ALA A 14 45.20 -17.07 -0.56
N SER A 15 45.05 -16.00 -1.33
CA SER A 15 44.11 -14.95 -1.04
C SER A 15 42.75 -15.63 -0.92
N HIS A 16 42.44 -16.11 0.28
CA HIS A 16 41.13 -16.58 0.69
C HIS A 16 40.18 -15.38 0.82
N HIS A 17 40.20 -14.46 -0.14
CA HIS A 17 39.09 -13.58 -0.41
C HIS A 17 38.03 -14.45 -1.09
N GLY A 18 37.32 -15.20 -0.24
CA GLY A 18 36.33 -16.18 -0.64
C GLY A 18 35.38 -15.60 -1.68
N LEU A 19 35.37 -16.23 -2.86
CA LEU A 19 34.40 -16.06 -3.93
C LEU A 19 32.97 -16.49 -3.54
N PHE A 20 32.68 -16.65 -2.25
CA PHE A 20 31.44 -17.21 -1.72
C PHE A 20 30.72 -16.15 -0.88
N ARG A 21 29.81 -15.39 -1.50
CA ARG A 21 28.51 -14.94 -0.92
C ARG A 21 27.81 -13.80 -1.69
N ASN A 22 28.52 -13.09 -2.58
CA ASN A 22 27.98 -11.90 -3.25
C ASN A 22 27.66 -12.12 -4.73
N ARG A 23 27.09 -13.28 -5.09
CA ARG A 23 26.52 -13.44 -6.43
C ARG A 23 25.36 -12.46 -6.57
N VAL A 24 25.49 -11.53 -7.52
CA VAL A 24 24.40 -10.62 -7.87
C VAL A 24 23.22 -11.46 -8.35
N ARG A 25 22.05 -11.20 -7.76
CA ARG A 25 20.82 -11.90 -8.10
C ARG A 25 20.27 -11.35 -9.41
N ARG A 26 19.58 -12.20 -10.17
CA ARG A 26 18.81 -11.79 -11.34
C ARG A 26 17.79 -10.71 -10.93
N ASP A 27 17.56 -9.75 -11.81
CA ASP A 27 16.67 -8.58 -11.64
C ASP A 27 17.11 -7.56 -10.57
N SER A 28 18.35 -7.62 -10.09
CA SER A 28 18.94 -6.53 -9.32
C SER A 28 19.17 -5.30 -10.20
N ARG A 29 18.85 -4.11 -9.66
CA ARG A 29 19.01 -2.82 -10.34
C ARG A 29 20.14 -2.00 -9.71
N PRO A 30 20.86 -1.17 -10.47
CA PRO A 30 21.83 -0.24 -9.89
C PRO A 30 21.17 0.69 -8.86
N LYS A 31 21.85 0.93 -7.74
CA LYS A 31 21.40 1.88 -6.72
C LYS A 31 21.11 3.25 -7.35
N GLY A 32 19.96 3.84 -7.03
CA GLY A 32 19.52 5.14 -7.53
C GLY A 32 18.82 5.11 -8.90
N SER A 33 18.75 3.96 -9.60
CA SER A 33 18.14 3.89 -10.93
C SER A 33 16.60 3.90 -10.92
N CYS A 34 15.97 3.09 -10.07
CA CYS A 34 14.51 2.87 -10.09
C CYS A 34 13.82 3.07 -8.74
N GLU A 35 14.58 3.39 -7.69
CA GLU A 35 14.10 3.41 -6.30
C GLU A 35 13.13 4.55 -6.03
N ALA A 36 13.24 5.66 -6.76
CA ALA A 36 12.35 6.82 -6.62
C ALA A 36 10.87 6.43 -6.78
N ARG A 37 10.56 5.40 -7.59
CA ARG A 37 9.18 4.91 -7.78
C ARG A 37 8.61 4.20 -6.54
N LEU A 38 9.48 3.64 -5.70
CA LEU A 38 9.09 2.95 -4.47
C LEU A 38 8.76 3.94 -3.34
N TRP A 39 9.50 5.04 -3.29
CA TRP A 39 9.41 6.01 -2.19
C TRP A 39 8.12 6.83 -2.32
N ARG A 40 7.21 6.60 -1.38
CA ARG A 40 5.97 7.36 -1.26
C ARG A 40 5.78 7.76 0.20
N PRO A 41 5.41 9.02 0.49
CA PRO A 41 5.07 9.42 1.85
C PRO A 41 4.02 8.47 2.45
N VAL A 42 4.19 8.13 3.72
CA VAL A 42 3.28 7.22 4.44
C VAL A 42 2.79 7.89 5.71
N SER A 43 1.46 7.92 5.89
CA SER A 43 0.85 8.48 7.09
C SER A 43 0.97 7.53 8.28
N LYS A 44 1.49 8.02 9.41
CA LYS A 44 1.58 7.25 10.66
C LYS A 44 0.22 6.69 11.10
N ARG A 45 -0.84 7.49 10.97
CA ARG A 45 -2.21 7.08 11.31
C ARG A 45 -2.65 5.89 10.46
N GLN A 46 -2.48 5.99 9.14
CA GLN A 46 -2.80 4.90 8.21
C GLN A 46 -2.05 3.61 8.53
N MET A 47 -0.77 3.69 8.91
CA MET A 47 0.04 2.52 9.21
C MET A 47 -0.40 1.79 10.48
N GLY A 48 -0.84 2.52 11.51
CA GLY A 48 -1.41 1.92 12.73
C GLY A 48 -2.63 1.06 12.41
N HIS A 49 -3.57 1.61 11.64
CA HIS A 49 -4.76 0.87 11.22
C HIS A 49 -4.44 -0.25 10.21
N ALA A 50 -3.46 -0.05 9.32
CA ALA A 50 -2.99 -1.11 8.43
C ALA A 50 -2.38 -2.29 9.22
N MET A 51 -1.76 -2.03 10.37
CA MET A 51 -1.27 -3.09 11.26
C MET A 51 -2.43 -3.88 11.87
N ILE A 52 -3.49 -3.21 12.34
CA ILE A 52 -4.70 -3.86 12.86
C ILE A 52 -5.34 -4.72 11.77
N ALA A 53 -5.45 -4.20 10.54
CA ALA A 53 -5.96 -4.95 9.40
C ALA A 53 -5.08 -6.17 9.08
N ALA A 54 -3.76 -6.07 9.18
CA ALA A 54 -2.84 -7.20 8.97
C ALA A 54 -2.99 -8.29 10.05
N GLU A 55 -3.13 -7.90 11.32
CA GLU A 55 -3.38 -8.84 12.42
C GLU A 55 -4.73 -9.54 12.29
N GLY A 56 -5.77 -8.79 11.91
CA GLY A 56 -7.09 -9.35 11.60
C GLY A 56 -7.04 -10.32 10.42
N TYR A 57 -6.34 -9.95 9.35
CA TYR A 57 -6.14 -10.79 8.17
C TYR A 57 -5.44 -12.11 8.51
N ASP A 58 -4.34 -12.06 9.26
CA ASP A 58 -3.62 -13.26 9.68
C ASP A 58 -4.50 -14.20 10.50
N ARG A 59 -5.30 -13.65 11.43
CA ARG A 59 -6.21 -14.43 12.26
C ARG A 59 -7.34 -15.06 11.45
N GLN A 60 -7.95 -14.30 10.53
CA GLN A 60 -9.10 -14.75 9.74
C GLN A 60 -8.72 -15.83 8.72
N HIS A 61 -7.53 -15.72 8.12
CA HIS A 61 -7.06 -16.64 7.07
C HIS A 61 -6.20 -17.78 7.61
N LYS A 62 -6.22 -18.00 8.94
CA LYS A 62 -5.53 -19.11 9.57
C LYS A 62 -6.19 -20.43 9.21
N GLN A 63 -5.46 -21.28 8.49
CA GLN A 63 -5.93 -22.61 8.12
C GLN A 63 -6.02 -23.54 9.35
N PRO A 64 -7.02 -24.44 9.41
CA PRO A 64 -7.11 -25.47 10.44
C PRO A 64 -5.81 -26.29 10.54
N GLY A 65 -5.36 -26.57 11.76
CA GLY A 65 -4.12 -27.32 12.03
C GLY A 65 -2.82 -26.53 11.83
N LYS A 66 -2.84 -25.30 11.30
CA LYS A 66 -1.66 -24.42 11.28
C LYS A 66 -1.59 -23.59 12.55
N ARG A 67 -0.37 -23.34 13.04
CA ARG A 67 -0.15 -22.51 14.25
C ARG A 67 -0.45 -21.04 13.99
N ASN A 68 -0.01 -20.52 12.85
CA ASN A 68 -0.12 -19.12 12.48
C ASN A 68 -0.91 -18.95 11.18
N GLY A 69 -1.35 -17.72 10.90
CA GLY A 69 -1.95 -17.35 9.63
C GLY A 69 -0.93 -17.18 8.49
N PRO A 70 -1.40 -16.63 7.34
CA PRO A 70 -0.59 -16.43 6.13
C PRO A 70 0.67 -15.59 6.33
N LEU A 71 0.61 -14.53 7.15
CA LEU A 71 1.76 -13.65 7.41
C LEU A 71 2.68 -14.25 8.47
N GLY A 72 2.07 -14.91 9.46
CA GLY A 72 2.73 -15.48 10.60
C GLY A 72 3.20 -14.45 11.62
N HIS A 73 3.48 -14.93 12.83
CA HIS A 73 3.92 -14.09 13.94
C HIS A 73 5.17 -13.25 13.59
N VAL A 74 6.17 -13.86 12.94
CA VAL A 74 7.38 -13.15 12.50
C VAL A 74 7.09 -12.13 11.39
N GLY A 75 6.14 -12.43 10.49
CA GLY A 75 5.68 -11.47 9.48
C GLY A 75 5.13 -10.21 10.10
N LEU A 76 4.28 -10.36 11.11
CA LEU A 76 3.70 -9.23 11.86
C LEU A 76 4.77 -8.44 12.65
N GLU A 77 5.74 -9.12 13.27
CA GLU A 77 6.88 -8.45 13.93
C GLU A 77 7.72 -7.64 12.95
N VAL A 78 8.05 -8.23 11.79
CA VAL A 78 8.81 -7.56 10.73
C VAL A 78 8.03 -6.35 10.22
N LEU A 79 6.75 -6.49 9.92
CA LEU A 79 5.92 -5.37 9.43
C LEU A 79 5.90 -4.22 10.45
N ARG A 80 5.70 -4.53 11.73
CA ARG A 80 5.71 -3.52 12.81
C ARG A 80 7.07 -2.83 12.93
N ALA A 81 8.17 -3.57 12.75
CA ALA A 81 9.50 -2.98 12.76
C ALA A 81 9.74 -2.06 11.55
N LEU A 82 9.35 -2.49 10.35
CA LEU A 82 9.45 -1.66 9.15
C LEU A 82 8.64 -0.37 9.29
N TYR A 83 7.46 -0.46 9.89
CA TYR A 83 6.62 0.71 10.16
C TYR A 83 7.26 1.74 11.10
N ARG A 84 8.14 1.30 11.99
CA ARG A 84 8.90 2.18 12.91
C ARG A 84 10.17 2.75 12.27
N ILE A 85 10.73 2.08 11.26
CA ILE A 85 12.01 2.46 10.63
C ILE A 85 11.81 3.41 9.45
N VAL A 86 10.67 3.30 8.75
CA VAL A 86 10.43 4.09 7.54
C VAL A 86 10.49 5.59 7.80
N CYS A 87 11.11 6.33 6.88
CA CYS A 87 10.99 7.78 6.90
C CYS A 87 9.60 8.18 6.40
N HIS A 88 8.69 8.58 7.29
CA HIS A 88 7.29 8.87 6.91
C HIS A 88 7.13 9.97 5.87
N ARG A 89 8.03 10.97 5.88
CA ARG A 89 7.98 12.10 4.94
C ARG A 89 8.33 11.68 3.52
N SER A 90 9.35 10.84 3.34
CA SER A 90 9.83 10.44 2.00
C SER A 90 9.36 9.05 1.56
N GLY A 91 8.98 8.18 2.50
CA GLY A 91 8.75 6.76 2.24
C GLY A 91 10.01 5.92 2.11
N ARG A 92 11.19 6.50 2.36
CA ARG A 92 12.46 5.78 2.19
C ARG A 92 12.62 4.70 3.25
N LEU A 93 12.84 3.46 2.80
CA LEU A 93 12.97 2.27 3.66
C LEU A 93 14.00 1.30 3.06
N GLU A 94 15.15 1.18 3.71
CA GLU A 94 16.28 0.38 3.20
C GLU A 94 17.00 -0.46 4.28
N PRO A 95 16.31 -1.11 5.22
CA PRO A 95 16.97 -1.93 6.23
C PRO A 95 17.71 -3.12 5.60
N SER A 96 18.92 -3.39 6.06
CA SER A 96 19.60 -4.66 5.73
C SER A 96 18.92 -5.82 6.44
N ILE A 97 19.04 -7.04 5.88
CA ILE A 97 18.53 -8.24 6.54
C ILE A 97 19.22 -8.43 7.89
N ASP A 98 20.53 -8.16 7.95
CA ASP A 98 21.31 -8.30 9.18
C ASP A 98 20.89 -7.27 10.25
N TYR A 99 20.50 -6.06 9.85
CA TYR A 99 19.90 -5.07 10.75
C TYR A 99 18.57 -5.58 11.33
N LEU A 100 17.69 -6.17 10.50
CA LEU A 100 16.44 -6.77 10.98
C LEU A 100 16.69 -7.96 11.90
N MET A 101 17.70 -8.78 11.61
CA MET A 101 18.11 -9.91 12.46
C MET A 101 18.52 -9.41 13.85
N GLY A 102 19.40 -8.40 13.92
CA GLY A 102 19.83 -7.83 15.20
C GLY A 102 18.69 -7.17 15.97
N LYS A 103 17.81 -6.45 15.27
CA LYS A 103 16.68 -5.72 15.88
C LYS A 103 15.58 -6.63 16.40
N LEU A 104 15.26 -7.71 15.69
CA LEU A 104 14.17 -8.63 16.03
C LEU A 104 14.64 -9.89 16.75
N ARG A 105 15.95 -10.14 16.81
CA ARG A 105 16.56 -11.38 17.33
C ARG A 105 15.96 -12.63 16.67
N ARG A 106 15.73 -12.56 15.35
CA ARG A 106 15.21 -13.66 14.53
C ARG A 106 16.28 -14.16 13.57
N SER A 107 16.18 -15.44 13.20
CA SER A 107 17.08 -16.02 12.20
C SER A 107 16.89 -15.38 10.83
N ARG A 108 17.93 -15.44 9.99
CA ARG A 108 17.90 -14.92 8.63
C ARG A 108 16.73 -15.52 7.83
N ASP A 109 16.56 -16.84 7.91
CA ASP A 109 15.52 -17.55 7.17
C ASP A 109 14.12 -17.15 7.62
N ALA A 110 13.90 -16.91 8.91
CA ALA A 110 12.62 -16.44 9.42
C ALA A 110 12.27 -15.05 8.86
N ILE A 111 13.24 -14.14 8.81
CA ILE A 111 13.06 -12.81 8.22
C ILE A 111 12.82 -12.90 6.71
N VAL A 112 13.58 -13.72 5.98
CA VAL A 112 13.40 -13.88 4.53
C VAL A 112 12.01 -14.45 4.21
N ARG A 113 11.56 -15.46 4.96
CA ARG A 113 10.20 -16.03 4.83
C ARG A 113 9.13 -15.01 5.17
N ALA A 114 9.31 -14.24 6.25
CA ALA A 114 8.40 -13.17 6.66
C ALA A 114 8.27 -12.08 5.59
N LEU A 115 9.39 -11.58 5.06
CA LEU A 115 9.38 -10.60 3.97
C LEU A 115 8.67 -11.17 2.74
N LYS A 116 8.95 -12.42 2.37
CA LYS A 116 8.26 -13.10 1.26
C LYS A 116 6.75 -13.17 1.49
N ALA A 117 6.29 -13.61 2.65
CA ALA A 117 4.87 -13.65 2.98
C ALA A 117 4.22 -12.25 2.89
N LEU A 118 4.87 -11.22 3.46
CA LEU A 118 4.38 -9.84 3.36
C LEU A 118 4.24 -9.36 1.91
N LYS A 119 5.15 -9.79 1.02
CA LYS A 119 5.09 -9.46 -0.41
C LYS A 119 3.98 -10.23 -1.14
N ASP A 120 3.88 -11.52 -0.87
CA ASP A 120 2.88 -12.39 -1.50
C ASP A 120 1.45 -11.93 -1.13
N HIS A 121 1.26 -11.38 0.08
CA HIS A 121 -0.03 -10.85 0.55
C HIS A 121 -0.21 -9.33 0.34
N GLY A 122 0.73 -8.65 -0.33
CA GLY A 122 0.57 -7.26 -0.75
C GLY A 122 0.80 -6.18 0.31
N PHE A 123 1.37 -6.52 1.46
CA PHE A 123 1.78 -5.55 2.50
C PHE A 123 3.14 -4.90 2.23
N LEU A 124 3.95 -5.54 1.39
CA LEU A 124 5.31 -5.12 1.10
C LEU A 124 5.64 -5.32 -0.38
N ASP A 125 6.46 -4.44 -0.92
CA ASP A 125 7.16 -4.70 -2.18
C ASP A 125 8.63 -4.30 -2.05
N TRP A 126 9.49 -4.80 -2.94
CA TRP A 126 10.90 -4.42 -2.92
C TRP A 126 11.57 -4.45 -4.29
N VAL A 127 12.62 -3.66 -4.39
CA VAL A 127 13.59 -3.73 -5.49
C VAL A 127 14.94 -4.17 -4.94
N ARG A 128 15.52 -5.17 -5.61
CA ARG A 128 16.88 -5.64 -5.31
C ARG A 128 17.89 -4.69 -5.92
N ARG A 129 18.95 -4.39 -5.18
CA ARG A 129 19.91 -3.34 -5.54
C ARG A 129 21.34 -3.84 -5.64
N THR A 130 22.10 -3.20 -6.52
CA THR A 130 23.54 -3.41 -6.71
C THR A 130 24.30 -2.10 -6.69
N GLU A 131 25.55 -2.15 -6.25
CA GLU A 131 26.49 -1.03 -6.25
C GLU A 131 27.79 -1.46 -6.92
N ARG A 132 28.44 -0.53 -7.64
CA ARG A 132 29.78 -0.77 -8.20
C ARG A 132 30.81 -0.78 -7.07
N ILE A 133 31.77 -1.70 -7.13
CA ILE A 133 32.90 -1.74 -6.21
C ILE A 133 33.98 -0.82 -6.80
N PRO A 134 34.30 0.33 -6.17
CA PRO A 134 35.24 1.29 -6.74
C PRO A 134 36.70 0.78 -6.76
N GLU A 135 37.07 -0.05 -5.78
CA GLU A 135 38.45 -0.53 -5.56
C GLU A 135 38.68 -1.94 -6.13
N ALA A 136 37.96 -2.32 -7.18
CA ALA A 136 38.11 -3.65 -7.76
C ALA A 136 39.43 -3.77 -8.54
N GLU A 137 40.45 -4.40 -7.96
CA GLU A 137 41.64 -4.81 -8.70
C GLU A 137 41.28 -5.87 -9.78
N GLY A 138 41.71 -5.61 -11.02
CA GLY A 138 41.50 -6.49 -12.18
C GLY A 138 40.60 -5.90 -13.29
N ALA A 139 40.48 -6.63 -14.40
CA ALA A 139 39.72 -6.19 -15.57
C ALA A 139 38.20 -6.30 -15.35
N GLY A 140 37.48 -5.18 -15.56
CA GLY A 140 36.03 -5.12 -15.69
C GLY A 140 35.26 -4.55 -14.48
N PRO A 141 34.04 -3.98 -14.69
CA PRO A 141 33.24 -3.41 -13.60
C PRO A 141 32.75 -4.51 -12.65
N ARG A 142 33.24 -4.53 -11.41
CA ARG A 142 32.69 -5.43 -10.37
C ARG A 142 31.51 -4.76 -9.68
N ILE A 143 30.42 -5.52 -9.55
CA ILE A 143 29.21 -5.11 -8.83
C ILE A 143 28.98 -6.02 -7.62
N ARG A 144 28.53 -5.42 -6.51
CA ARG A 144 28.10 -6.16 -5.31
C ARG A 144 26.62 -5.96 -5.06
N GLN A 145 25.98 -6.98 -4.49
CA GLN A 145 24.63 -6.86 -3.97
C GLN A 145 24.64 -5.99 -2.70
N ILE A 146 23.66 -5.11 -2.57
CA ILE A 146 23.45 -4.31 -1.35
C ILE A 146 22.06 -4.58 -0.75
N SER A 147 21.71 -3.88 0.34
CA SER A 147 20.38 -3.98 0.94
C SER A 147 19.29 -3.62 -0.08
N ASN A 148 18.14 -4.27 0.01
CA ASN A 148 17.02 -3.95 -0.88
C ASN A 148 16.40 -2.60 -0.50
N ALA A 149 15.72 -1.97 -1.46
CA ALA A 149 14.79 -0.89 -1.18
C ALA A 149 13.39 -1.49 -1.03
N TYR A 150 12.71 -1.18 0.06
CA TYR A 150 11.39 -1.68 0.38
C TYR A 150 10.34 -0.58 0.23
N ARG A 151 9.12 -0.96 -0.13
CA ARG A 151 7.94 -0.12 -0.14
C ARG A 151 6.85 -0.78 0.68
N LEU A 152 6.29 -0.01 1.62
CA LEU A 152 5.13 -0.43 2.37
C LEU A 152 3.87 -0.21 1.54
N CYS A 153 3.00 -1.22 1.51
CA CYS A 153 1.76 -1.21 0.75
C CYS A 153 0.59 -1.53 1.68
N ILE A 154 -0.57 -0.96 1.38
CA ILE A 154 -1.83 -1.32 2.03
C ILE A 154 -2.65 -2.05 0.96
N PRO A 155 -2.87 -3.37 1.09
CA PRO A 155 -3.64 -4.13 0.11
C PRO A 155 -5.10 -3.64 0.08
N ALA A 156 -5.80 -3.88 -1.03
CA ALA A 156 -7.14 -3.33 -1.27
C ALA A 156 -8.14 -3.68 -0.16
N PHE A 157 -8.13 -4.92 0.33
CA PHE A 157 -9.00 -5.33 1.44
C PHE A 157 -8.70 -4.55 2.73
N ALA A 158 -7.42 -4.28 3.01
CA ALA A 158 -7.01 -3.53 4.18
C ALA A 158 -7.34 -2.04 4.04
N ARG A 159 -7.35 -1.50 2.80
CA ARG A 159 -7.77 -0.12 2.56
C ARG A 159 -9.19 0.14 3.02
N VAL A 160 -10.14 -0.75 2.71
CA VAL A 160 -11.54 -0.61 3.15
C VAL A 160 -11.64 -0.54 4.68
N ILE A 161 -10.91 -1.40 5.38
CA ILE A 161 -10.88 -1.42 6.85
C ILE A 161 -10.23 -0.14 7.39
N VAL A 162 -9.10 0.27 6.82
CA VAL A 162 -8.37 1.47 7.22
C VAL A 162 -9.21 2.73 6.99
N GLU A 163 -9.88 2.83 5.84
CA GLU A 163 -10.77 3.93 5.48
C GLU A 163 -12.00 3.96 6.38
N ARG A 164 -12.57 2.80 6.75
CA ARG A 164 -13.68 2.72 7.71
C ARG A 164 -13.28 3.21 9.11
N ILE A 165 -12.04 2.95 9.55
CA ILE A 165 -11.59 3.34 10.89
C ILE A 165 -11.08 4.79 10.93
N ILE A 166 -10.47 5.28 9.84
CA ILE A 166 -9.91 6.64 9.77
C ILE A 166 -10.95 7.67 9.31
N GLY A 167 -11.83 7.27 8.39
CA GLY A 167 -12.79 8.11 7.72
C GLY A 167 -13.90 8.61 8.65
N PRO A 168 -14.71 9.58 8.16
CA PRO A 168 -15.90 9.99 8.89
C PRO A 168 -16.77 8.76 9.15
N ALA A 169 -17.32 8.69 10.37
CA ALA A 169 -18.25 7.63 10.72
C ALA A 169 -19.39 7.62 9.68
N PRO A 170 -19.89 6.42 9.29
CA PRO A 170 -21.10 6.37 8.48
C PRO A 170 -22.21 7.15 9.19
N MET A 171 -23.04 7.83 8.40
CA MET A 171 -24.20 8.51 8.93
C MET A 171 -25.09 7.50 9.69
N PRO A 172 -25.61 7.86 10.88
CA PRO A 172 -26.50 6.99 11.63
C PRO A 172 -27.72 6.56 10.80
N ALA A 173 -28.20 5.33 10.99
CA ALA A 173 -29.27 4.75 10.17
C ALA A 173 -30.59 5.52 10.30
N ASP A 174 -30.88 6.03 11.49
CA ASP A 174 -32.01 6.93 11.78
C ASP A 174 -31.92 8.23 10.99
N VAL A 175 -30.72 8.83 10.87
CA VAL A 175 -30.52 10.05 10.08
C VAL A 175 -30.66 9.77 8.58
N VAL A 176 -30.14 8.64 8.09
CA VAL A 176 -30.32 8.22 6.69
C VAL A 176 -31.80 8.04 6.38
N GLN A 177 -32.51 7.29 7.22
CA GLN A 177 -33.95 7.06 7.05
C GLN A 177 -34.74 8.36 7.10
N HIS A 178 -34.40 9.29 8.00
CA HIS A 178 -35.04 10.59 8.09
C HIS A 178 -34.83 11.44 6.84
N LEU A 179 -33.63 11.42 6.25
CA LEU A 179 -33.35 12.11 4.99
C LEU A 179 -34.11 11.48 3.81
N GLU A 180 -34.18 10.14 3.77
CA GLU A 180 -34.97 9.42 2.76
C GLU A 180 -36.45 9.76 2.87
N GLN A 181 -37.01 9.74 4.09
CA GLN A 181 -38.39 10.14 4.38
C GLN A 181 -38.66 11.59 3.95
N HIS A 182 -37.80 12.53 4.33
CA HIS A 182 -37.93 13.92 3.91
C HIS A 182 -37.90 14.07 2.40
N HIS A 183 -37.02 13.33 1.70
CA HIS A 183 -36.94 13.39 0.25
C HIS A 183 -38.19 12.80 -0.41
N THR A 184 -38.74 11.71 0.14
CA THR A 184 -40.01 11.13 -0.34
C THR A 184 -41.19 12.07 -0.09
N GLU A 185 -41.29 12.67 1.09
CA GLU A 185 -42.34 13.64 1.43
C GLU A 185 -42.27 14.88 0.55
N GLN A 186 -41.06 15.38 0.28
CA GLN A 186 -40.83 16.49 -0.65
C GLN A 186 -41.24 16.12 -2.07
N ALA A 187 -40.89 14.93 -2.54
CA ALA A 187 -41.28 14.45 -3.86
C ALA A 187 -42.80 14.30 -3.99
N GLU A 188 -43.47 13.78 -2.96
CA GLU A 188 -44.94 13.70 -2.89
C GLU A 188 -45.59 15.08 -2.88
N MET A 189 -45.06 16.02 -2.08
CA MET A 189 -45.53 17.41 -2.05
C MET A 189 -45.38 18.09 -3.42
N VAL A 190 -44.24 17.90 -4.09
CA VAL A 190 -44.00 18.45 -5.43
C VAL A 190 -44.92 17.82 -6.48
N ALA A 191 -45.22 16.52 -6.36
CA ALA A 191 -46.13 15.83 -7.28
C ALA A 191 -47.59 16.30 -7.18
N GLN A 192 -47.98 16.92 -6.06
CA GLN A 192 -49.32 17.50 -5.87
C GLN A 192 -49.45 18.93 -6.43
N LEU A 193 -48.34 19.57 -6.79
CA LEU A 193 -48.36 20.91 -7.38
C LEU A 193 -48.81 20.87 -8.85
N PRO A 194 -49.48 21.94 -9.34
CA PRO A 194 -49.70 22.09 -10.77
C PRO A 194 -48.38 22.06 -11.54
N LEU A 195 -48.40 21.57 -12.77
CA LEU A 195 -47.20 21.17 -13.52
C LEU A 195 -46.23 22.34 -13.68
N ARG A 196 -46.79 23.55 -13.85
CA ARG A 196 -46.05 24.81 -13.88
C ARG A 196 -45.28 25.11 -12.60
N GLU A 197 -45.90 24.95 -11.43
CA GLU A 197 -45.29 25.24 -10.12
C GLU A 197 -44.27 24.17 -9.73
N ALA A 198 -44.55 22.90 -10.05
CA ALA A 198 -43.64 21.78 -9.83
C ALA A 198 -42.29 21.98 -10.56
N VAL A 199 -42.31 22.51 -11.79
CA VAL A 199 -41.10 22.86 -12.56
C VAL A 199 -40.27 23.93 -11.85
N GLY A 200 -40.93 24.97 -11.31
CA GLY A 200 -40.25 26.05 -10.59
C GLY A 200 -39.57 25.61 -9.29
N VAL A 201 -40.12 24.60 -8.62
CA VAL A 201 -39.56 24.05 -7.37
C VAL A 201 -38.45 23.03 -7.64
N SER A 202 -38.57 22.24 -8.70
CA SER A 202 -37.65 21.11 -8.98
C SER A 202 -36.38 21.52 -9.72
N VAL A 203 -36.42 22.60 -10.50
CA VAL A 203 -35.33 22.96 -11.42
C VAL A 203 -34.57 24.18 -10.88
N GLN A 204 -33.33 23.95 -10.45
CA GLN A 204 -32.46 25.02 -9.89
C GLN A 204 -31.94 26.00 -10.96
N ASN A 205 -31.96 25.63 -12.24
CA ASN A 205 -31.48 26.48 -13.33
C ASN A 205 -32.63 27.35 -13.88
N GLU A 206 -32.51 28.66 -13.74
CA GLU A 206 -33.55 29.62 -14.12
C GLU A 206 -33.95 29.56 -15.60
N ALA A 207 -32.98 29.44 -16.52
CA ALA A 207 -33.27 29.42 -17.96
C ALA A 207 -34.02 28.15 -18.38
N LEU A 208 -33.65 27.01 -17.78
CA LEU A 208 -34.33 25.73 -18.00
C LEU A 208 -35.72 25.71 -17.35
N ALA A 209 -35.85 26.25 -16.14
CA ALA A 209 -37.13 26.38 -15.45
C ALA A 209 -38.12 27.23 -16.26
N ALA A 210 -37.67 28.36 -16.82
CA ALA A 210 -38.51 29.22 -17.66
C ALA A 210 -38.91 28.57 -19.00
N ALA A 211 -38.08 27.68 -19.55
CA ALA A 211 -38.44 26.92 -20.75
C ALA A 211 -39.46 25.82 -20.45
N LEU A 212 -39.25 25.08 -19.36
CA LEU A 212 -40.14 24.00 -18.94
C LEU A 212 -41.49 24.53 -18.41
N ALA A 213 -41.52 25.70 -17.77
CA ALA A 213 -42.75 26.33 -17.32
C ALA A 213 -43.66 26.72 -18.51
N ARG A 214 -43.08 27.26 -19.58
CA ARG A 214 -43.83 27.56 -20.82
C ARG A 214 -44.38 26.30 -21.48
N LEU A 215 -43.65 25.20 -21.40
CA LEU A 215 -44.08 23.90 -21.92
C LEU A 215 -45.22 23.33 -21.05
N ALA A 216 -45.11 23.46 -19.72
CA ALA A 216 -46.15 23.06 -18.79
C ALA A 216 -47.46 23.84 -19.00
N ASP A 217 -47.38 25.17 -19.18
CA ASP A 217 -48.53 26.02 -19.48
C ASP A 217 -49.25 25.54 -20.77
N ALA A 218 -48.48 25.25 -21.83
CA ALA A 218 -49.03 24.76 -23.09
C ALA A 218 -49.66 23.36 -23.00
N LEU A 219 -49.13 22.47 -22.14
CA LEU A 219 -49.72 21.15 -21.91
C LEU A 219 -51.03 21.24 -21.11
N GLU A 220 -51.07 22.08 -20.08
CA GLU A 220 -52.29 22.30 -19.29
C GLU A 220 -53.42 22.95 -20.10
N GLU A 221 -53.09 23.88 -21.02
CA GLU A 221 -54.07 24.47 -21.95
C GLU A 221 -54.65 23.41 -22.90
N ASN A 222 -53.80 22.56 -23.46
CA ASN A 222 -54.22 21.53 -24.41
C ASN A 222 -55.07 20.41 -23.77
N GLU A 223 -54.78 20.06 -22.51
CA GLU A 223 -55.62 19.13 -21.73
C GLU A 223 -57.01 19.72 -21.40
N ARG A 224 -57.10 21.05 -21.19
CA ARG A 224 -58.39 21.73 -20.95
C ARG A 224 -59.25 21.85 -22.21
N GLU A 225 -58.65 22.01 -23.38
CA GLU A 225 -59.37 22.06 -24.66
C GLU A 225 -59.85 20.68 -25.14
N SER A 226 -59.26 19.60 -24.62
CA SER A 226 -59.54 18.21 -25.01
C SER A 226 -60.56 17.48 -24.10
N ALA A 227 -61.03 18.13 -23.03
CA ALA A 227 -61.97 17.58 -22.03
C ALA A 227 -63.38 18.17 -22.19
#